data_AF-A0A7J9EQY2-F1
#
_entry.id   AF-A0A7J9EQY2-F1
#
_cell.length_a   1.000
_cell.length_b   1.000
_cell.length_c   1.000
_cell.angle_alpha   90.00
_cell.angle_beta   90.00
_cell.angle_gamma   90.00
#
_symmetry.space_group_name_H-M   'P 1'
#
loop_
_entity.id
_entity.type
_entity.pdbx_description
1 polymer ?
#
loop_
_entity_poly.entity_id
_entity_poly.type
_entity_poly.pdbx_seq_one_letter_code
_entity_poly.pdbx_strand_id
1 'polypeptide(L)'
;ADNHGVKIVKHLKGGLNPSSVHRLQFNGTHVAEAAKIGLISAIVALTEAIAVGRSFASINGYHLDGNKEMLAMGFMNLAGSLTSCYVATVNFSAGCKTVVSNIVMAITVILALELFTRLLYYTPVAILASIIMSALPGLIDINEAYRIWKVDKLDFLACLGAFIGVLFKSVEIGLLVAVAISFAKVLLNSIRPAVEQLGRLPRTDIFCEVDQYPMAVKTPGLFTLRINSSLLCFANANFLRERILKLLTQDENGTEETAKDRVQILILDMTNVMNIDTSGILALEELHTELVSLGMKLVMVNLRWQVIHKLKLSKLVEKIGADGIFLTVAEAVDACLASKLAINNL
;
A
#
# COMPACT_ATOMS: atom_id res chain seq x y z
N ALA A 1 -42.29 23.55 23.06
CA ALA A 1 -41.98 22.71 21.88
C ALA A 1 -43.23 22.03 21.34
N ASP A 2 -43.88 21.15 22.12
CA ASP A 2 -45.05 20.38 21.66
C ASP A 2 -46.25 21.27 21.27
N ASN A 3 -46.58 22.27 22.10
CA ASN A 3 -47.64 23.24 21.81
C ASN A 3 -47.36 24.19 20.62
N HIS A 4 -46.14 24.16 20.06
CA HIS A 4 -45.70 25.04 18.97
C HIS A 4 -45.39 24.24 17.69
N GLY A 5 -45.81 22.97 17.60
CA GLY A 5 -45.63 22.14 16.40
C GLY A 5 -44.19 21.65 16.14
N VAL A 6 -43.28 21.79 17.11
CA VAL A 6 -41.88 21.37 16.96
C VAL A 6 -41.78 19.85 17.08
N LYS A 7 -41.10 19.19 16.14
CA LYS A 7 -40.84 17.74 16.21
C LYS A 7 -39.97 17.41 17.43
N ILE A 8 -40.53 16.64 18.36
CA ILE A 8 -39.87 16.08 19.55
C ILE A 8 -39.77 14.56 19.44
N VAL A 9 -38.91 13.92 20.24
CA VAL A 9 -38.65 12.47 20.20
C VAL A 9 -39.87 11.63 20.60
N LYS A 10 -40.71 12.14 21.52
CA LYS A 10 -41.93 11.48 22.03
C LYS A 10 -41.67 10.16 22.76
N HIS A 11 -41.59 9.01 22.10
CA HIS A 11 -41.57 7.73 22.82
C HIS A 11 -40.16 7.14 22.96
N LEU A 12 -39.61 7.24 24.17
CA LEU A 12 -38.48 6.45 24.63
C LEU A 12 -38.97 5.41 25.64
N LYS A 13 -38.65 4.13 25.41
CA LYS A 13 -38.84 3.08 26.42
C LYS A 13 -37.75 3.26 27.47
N GLY A 14 -38.16 3.52 28.71
CA GLY A 14 -37.23 3.64 29.84
C GLY A 14 -36.69 2.28 30.27
N GLY A 15 -35.50 2.33 30.88
CA GLY A 15 -34.83 1.18 31.45
C GLY A 15 -34.01 0.35 30.46
N LEU A 16 -33.46 -0.75 30.97
CA LEU A 16 -32.60 -1.65 30.21
C LEU A 16 -33.38 -2.52 29.21
N ASN A 17 -32.81 -2.72 28.02
CA ASN A 17 -33.38 -3.63 27.04
C ASN A 17 -33.38 -5.07 27.56
N PRO A 18 -34.49 -5.82 27.41
CA PRO A 18 -34.53 -7.23 27.75
C PRO A 18 -33.66 -8.06 26.80
N SER A 19 -33.26 -9.25 27.26
CA SER A 19 -32.50 -10.19 26.45
C SER A 19 -33.22 -10.51 25.13
N SER A 20 -32.48 -10.36 24.03
CA SER A 20 -32.94 -10.50 22.66
C SER A 20 -32.43 -11.78 21.98
N VAL A 21 -31.81 -12.68 22.76
CA VAL A 21 -31.27 -13.98 22.30
C VAL A 21 -32.33 -14.77 21.50
N HIS A 22 -33.57 -14.78 21.98
CA HIS A 22 -34.69 -15.50 21.37
C HIS A 22 -35.13 -14.93 19.99
N ARG A 23 -34.64 -13.75 19.61
CA ARG A 23 -34.97 -13.09 18.33
C ARG A 23 -33.94 -13.35 17.23
N LEU A 24 -32.83 -14.03 17.55
CA LEU A 24 -31.81 -14.38 16.57
C LEU A 24 -32.34 -15.47 15.63
N GLN A 25 -32.52 -15.12 14.37
CA GLN A 25 -33.00 -16.02 13.33
C GLN A 25 -31.87 -16.37 12.37
N PHE A 26 -31.44 -17.63 12.38
CA PHE A 26 -30.35 -18.13 11.53
C PHE A 26 -30.82 -18.88 10.27
N ASN A 27 -32.12 -19.20 10.18
CA ASN A 27 -32.69 -20.04 9.11
C ASN A 27 -33.69 -19.28 8.21
N GLY A 28 -33.58 -17.96 8.11
CA GLY A 28 -34.48 -17.12 7.30
C GLY A 28 -33.98 -16.83 5.89
N THR A 29 -34.89 -16.39 5.01
CA THR A 29 -34.58 -15.94 3.63
C THR A 29 -33.64 -14.74 3.58
N HIS A 30 -33.64 -13.90 4.62
CA HIS A 30 -32.82 -12.68 4.72
C HIS A 30 -31.46 -12.89 5.39
N VAL A 31 -31.11 -14.12 5.80
CA VAL A 31 -29.86 -14.38 6.55
C VAL A 31 -28.63 -14.05 5.69
N ALA A 32 -28.65 -14.40 4.40
CA ALA A 32 -27.56 -14.10 3.49
C ALA A 32 -27.37 -12.58 3.30
N GLU A 33 -28.47 -11.83 3.19
CA GLU A 33 -28.44 -10.38 3.04
C GLU A 33 -27.95 -9.69 4.33
N ALA A 34 -28.44 -10.14 5.49
CA ALA A 34 -27.99 -9.67 6.79
C ALA A 34 -26.51 -9.99 7.05
N ALA A 35 -26.04 -11.17 6.64
CA ALA A 35 -24.62 -11.54 6.74
C ALA A 35 -23.74 -10.63 5.87
N LYS A 36 -24.19 -10.29 4.66
CA LYS A 36 -23.49 -9.36 3.77
C LYS A 36 -23.37 -7.96 4.40
N ILE A 37 -24.48 -7.40 4.87
CA ILE A 37 -24.50 -6.08 5.52
C ILE A 37 -23.68 -6.09 6.81
N GLY A 38 -23.77 -7.18 7.59
CA GLY A 38 -23.00 -7.38 8.82
C GLY A 38 -21.50 -7.43 8.57
N LEU A 39 -21.06 -8.13 7.51
CA LEU A 39 -19.64 -8.17 7.11
C LEU A 39 -19.12 -6.78 6.75
N ILE A 40 -19.87 -6.02 5.95
CA ILE A 40 -19.47 -4.68 5.53
C ILE A 40 -19.43 -3.74 6.74
N SER A 41 -20.44 -3.80 7.60
CA SER A 41 -20.49 -3.01 8.84
C SER A 41 -19.32 -3.34 9.77
N ALA A 42 -18.94 -4.62 9.88
CA ALA A 42 -17.81 -5.05 10.69
C ALA A 42 -16.48 -4.51 10.14
N ILE A 43 -16.27 -4.54 8.82
CA ILE A 43 -15.07 -3.98 8.18
C ILE A 43 -14.98 -2.48 8.43
N VAL A 44 -16.08 -1.75 8.26
CA VAL A 44 -16.12 -0.30 8.47
C VAL A 44 -15.87 0.04 9.95
N ALA A 45 -16.58 -0.60 10.88
CA ALA A 45 -16.42 -0.37 12.31
C ALA A 45 -15.01 -0.69 12.81
N LEU A 46 -14.42 -1.79 12.33
CA LEU A 46 -13.05 -2.18 12.67
C LEU A 46 -12.03 -1.17 12.11
N THR A 47 -12.21 -0.74 10.86
CA THR A 47 -11.30 0.22 10.22
C THR A 47 -11.36 1.57 10.93
N GLU A 48 -12.55 2.06 11.24
CA GLU A 48 -12.76 3.30 11.99
C GLU A 48 -12.10 3.22 13.36
N ALA A 49 -12.36 2.17 14.12
CA ALA A 49 -11.85 2.07 15.48
C ALA A 49 -10.33 1.82 15.54
N ILE A 50 -9.74 1.09 14.58
CA ILE A 50 -8.28 0.99 14.43
C ILE A 50 -7.68 2.34 14.02
N ALA A 51 -8.31 3.08 13.13
CA ALA A 51 -7.82 4.40 12.71
C ALA A 51 -7.81 5.38 13.88
N VAL A 52 -8.90 5.45 14.64
CA VAL A 52 -9.01 6.25 15.87
C VAL A 52 -8.00 5.78 16.91
N GLY A 53 -7.93 4.46 17.16
CA GLY A 53 -6.98 3.87 18.12
C GLY A 53 -5.52 4.16 17.77
N ARG A 54 -5.13 4.10 16.49
CA ARG A 54 -3.78 4.43 16.04
C ARG A 54 -3.46 5.92 16.17
N SER A 55 -4.42 6.78 15.88
CA SER A 55 -4.27 8.23 16.08
C SER A 55 -3.95 8.54 17.54
N PHE A 56 -4.69 7.94 18.48
CA PHE A 56 -4.45 8.12 19.91
C PHE A 56 -3.18 7.42 20.41
N ALA A 57 -2.84 6.25 19.87
CA ALA A 57 -1.59 5.55 20.17
C ALA A 57 -0.36 6.40 19.80
N SER A 58 -0.43 7.08 18.65
CA SER A 58 0.58 8.03 18.19
C SER A 58 0.70 9.24 19.12
N ILE A 59 -0.43 9.83 19.53
CA ILE A 59 -0.45 11.01 20.44
C ILE A 59 0.10 10.68 21.83
N ASN A 60 -0.25 9.51 22.38
CA ASN A 60 0.09 9.12 23.74
C ASN A 60 1.36 8.23 23.84
N GLY A 61 1.97 7.88 22.71
CA GLY A 61 3.22 7.11 22.66
C GLY A 61 3.10 5.64 23.09
N TYR A 62 1.93 5.02 22.97
CA TYR A 62 1.76 3.58 23.23
C TYR A 62 1.61 2.79 21.93
N HIS A 63 1.84 1.47 21.99
CA HIS A 63 1.65 0.59 20.83
C HIS A 63 0.25 -0.03 20.85
N LEU A 64 -0.47 0.05 19.73
CA LEU A 64 -1.78 -0.58 19.55
C LEU A 64 -1.63 -1.92 18.81
N ASP A 65 -2.07 -3.00 19.45
CA ASP A 65 -2.12 -4.34 18.85
C ASP A 65 -3.47 -4.53 18.15
N GLY A 66 -3.46 -4.48 16.81
CA GLY A 66 -4.67 -4.58 15.99
C GLY A 66 -5.41 -5.92 16.14
N ASN A 67 -4.71 -7.02 16.43
CA ASN A 67 -5.34 -8.33 16.60
C ASN A 67 -6.16 -8.39 17.89
N LYS A 68 -5.62 -7.81 18.98
CA LYS A 68 -6.33 -7.72 20.27
C LYS A 68 -7.55 -6.80 20.17
N GLU A 69 -7.39 -5.69 19.46
CA GLU A 69 -8.46 -4.72 19.24
C GLU A 69 -9.62 -5.31 18.41
N MET A 70 -9.29 -6.07 17.36
CA MET A 70 -10.27 -6.81 16.56
C MET A 70 -11.03 -7.84 17.39
N LEU A 71 -10.34 -8.62 18.22
CA LEU A 71 -10.96 -9.62 19.10
C LEU A 71 -11.89 -8.96 20.13
N ALA A 72 -11.44 -7.86 20.76
CA ALA A 72 -12.23 -7.10 21.72
C ALA A 72 -13.52 -6.55 21.08
N MET A 73 -13.44 -5.97 19.88
CA MET A 73 -14.62 -5.50 19.15
C MET A 73 -15.57 -6.62 18.76
N GLY A 74 -15.04 -7.77 18.36
CA GLY A 74 -15.84 -8.96 18.05
C GLY A 74 -16.65 -9.41 19.27
N PHE A 75 -16.00 -9.56 20.42
CA PHE A 75 -16.67 -9.93 21.67
C PHE A 75 -17.68 -8.88 22.14
N MET A 76 -17.33 -7.59 22.05
CA MET A 76 -18.22 -6.48 22.43
C MET A 76 -19.50 -6.49 21.58
N ASN A 77 -19.39 -6.61 20.26
CA ASN A 77 -20.54 -6.62 19.37
C ASN A 77 -21.36 -7.92 19.48
N LEU A 78 -20.70 -9.06 19.74
CA LEU A 78 -21.40 -10.32 20.03
C LEU A 78 -22.23 -10.20 21.30
N ALA A 79 -21.65 -9.69 22.39
CA ALA A 79 -22.37 -9.45 23.64
C ALA A 79 -23.52 -8.43 23.47
N GLY A 80 -23.26 -7.33 22.76
CA GLY A 80 -24.26 -6.30 22.47
C GLY A 80 -25.43 -6.80 21.62
N SER A 81 -25.19 -7.73 20.70
CA SER A 81 -26.25 -8.33 19.88
C SER A 81 -27.32 -9.05 20.72
N LEU A 82 -26.92 -9.58 21.88
CA LEU A 82 -27.83 -10.27 22.81
C LEU A 82 -28.77 -9.30 23.54
N THR A 83 -28.49 -7.99 23.53
CA THR A 83 -29.26 -6.95 24.23
C THR A 83 -29.92 -5.94 23.27
N SER A 84 -30.11 -6.32 21.99
CA SER A 84 -30.60 -5.42 20.93
C SER A 84 -29.73 -4.17 20.73
N CYS A 85 -28.42 -4.27 20.93
CA CYS A 85 -27.48 -3.20 20.59
C CYS A 85 -27.23 -3.17 19.08
N TYR A 86 -27.02 -1.98 18.52
CA TYR A 86 -26.48 -1.82 17.17
C TYR A 86 -24.95 -2.02 17.20
N VAL A 87 -24.31 -2.08 16.02
CA VAL A 87 -22.85 -2.21 15.93
C VAL A 87 -22.18 -1.02 16.61
N ALA A 88 -21.51 -1.27 17.72
CA ALA A 88 -20.85 -0.23 18.51
C ALA A 88 -19.36 -0.14 18.12
N THR A 89 -18.87 1.09 17.99
CA THR A 89 -17.46 1.42 17.88
C THR A 89 -16.91 1.88 19.23
N VAL A 90 -15.59 1.82 19.39
CA VAL A 90 -14.94 2.22 20.64
C VAL A 90 -14.98 3.74 20.76
N ASN A 91 -15.61 4.24 21.83
CA ASN A 91 -15.54 5.65 22.19
C ASN A 91 -14.23 5.91 22.95
N PHE A 92 -13.42 6.84 22.45
CA PHE A 92 -12.27 7.37 23.17
C PHE A 92 -12.42 8.89 23.25
N SER A 93 -12.89 9.37 24.40
CA SER A 93 -13.19 10.79 24.64
C SER A 93 -12.19 11.46 25.59
N ALA A 94 -12.05 12.77 25.42
CA ALA A 94 -11.07 13.68 26.00
C ALA A 94 -10.54 13.32 27.41
N GLY A 95 -9.24 13.01 27.50
CA GLY A 95 -8.49 12.94 28.76
C GLY A 95 -8.58 11.63 29.55
N CYS A 96 -9.26 10.60 29.02
CA CYS A 96 -9.39 9.30 29.68
C CYS A 96 -8.05 8.54 29.66
N LYS A 97 -7.45 8.32 30.85
CA LYS A 97 -6.18 7.59 30.99
C LYS A 97 -6.35 6.10 31.32
N THR A 98 -7.56 5.68 31.72
CA THR A 98 -7.81 4.32 32.23
C THR A 98 -9.15 3.77 31.75
N VAL A 99 -9.24 2.44 31.63
CA VAL A 99 -10.47 1.70 31.25
C VAL A 99 -11.64 1.95 32.21
N VAL A 100 -11.36 2.37 33.45
CA VAL A 100 -12.37 2.77 34.44
C VAL A 100 -13.31 3.86 33.91
N SER A 101 -12.84 4.74 33.02
CA SER A 101 -13.68 5.77 32.42
C SER A 101 -14.87 5.18 31.66
N ASN A 102 -14.65 4.09 30.93
CA ASN A 102 -15.72 3.42 30.17
C ASN A 102 -16.75 2.77 31.10
N ILE A 103 -16.33 2.29 32.27
CA ILE A 103 -17.23 1.75 33.29
C ILE A 103 -18.11 2.86 33.87
N VAL A 104 -17.50 3.99 34.26
CA VAL A 104 -18.23 5.15 34.80
C VAL A 104 -19.22 5.69 33.75
N MET A 105 -18.79 5.78 32.49
CA MET A 105 -19.65 6.18 31.38
C MET A 105 -20.85 5.23 31.23
N ALA A 106 -20.62 3.91 31.26
CA ALA A 106 -21.70 2.92 31.18
C ALA A 106 -22.70 3.06 32.32
N ILE A 107 -22.24 3.18 33.57
CA ILE A 107 -23.11 3.38 34.75
C ILE A 107 -23.92 4.67 34.62
N THR A 108 -23.27 5.76 34.18
CA THR A 108 -23.92 7.07 34.00
C THR A 108 -25.03 6.98 32.94
N VAL A 109 -24.78 6.29 31.83
CA VAL A 109 -25.80 6.07 30.79
C VAL A 109 -26.96 5.24 31.33
N ILE A 110 -26.70 4.18 32.10
CA ILE A 110 -27.75 3.36 32.73
C ILE A 110 -28.62 4.22 33.65
N LEU A 111 -28.00 4.98 34.55
CA LEU A 111 -28.72 5.88 35.46
C LEU A 111 -29.52 6.93 34.70
N ALA A 112 -28.99 7.46 33.61
CA ALA A 112 -29.70 8.43 32.79
C ALA A 112 -30.93 7.83 32.08
N LEU A 113 -30.84 6.58 31.62
CA LEU A 113 -31.99 5.88 31.02
C LEU A 113 -33.06 5.49 32.06
N GLU A 114 -32.69 5.27 33.31
CA GLU A 114 -33.67 4.98 34.38
C GLU A 114 -34.32 6.27 34.92
N LEU A 115 -33.54 7.30 35.25
CA LEU A 115 -34.06 8.53 35.87
C LEU A 115 -34.52 9.59 34.87
N PHE A 116 -33.79 9.79 33.76
CA PHE A 116 -33.98 10.95 32.89
C PHE A 116 -34.76 10.65 31.60
N THR A 117 -35.27 9.43 31.39
CA THR A 117 -36.06 9.10 30.19
C THR A 117 -37.27 10.02 30.00
N ARG A 118 -37.92 10.44 31.10
CA ARG A 118 -39.05 11.39 31.04
C ARG A 118 -38.62 12.79 30.57
N LEU A 119 -37.38 13.18 30.87
CA LEU A 119 -36.81 14.46 30.44
C LEU A 119 -36.50 14.44 28.94
N LEU A 120 -36.00 13.29 28.44
CA LEU A 120 -35.67 13.09 27.03
C LEU A 120 -36.90 13.16 26.10
N TYR A 121 -38.11 12.87 26.61
CA TYR A 121 -39.38 12.98 25.88
C TYR A 121 -39.53 14.32 25.14
N TYR A 122 -39.21 15.41 25.83
CA TYR A 122 -39.44 16.78 25.34
C TYR A 122 -38.31 17.31 24.45
N THR A 123 -37.28 16.50 24.18
CA THR A 123 -36.12 16.93 23.41
C THR A 123 -36.51 17.22 21.96
N PRO A 124 -36.32 18.47 21.48
CA PRO A 124 -36.53 18.81 20.08
C PRO A 124 -35.49 18.14 19.18
N VAL A 125 -35.93 17.61 18.04
CA VAL A 125 -35.04 17.02 17.02
C VAL A 125 -34.04 18.07 16.49
N ALA A 126 -34.43 19.35 16.47
CA ALA A 126 -33.56 20.45 16.05
C ALA A 126 -32.31 20.60 16.95
N ILE A 127 -32.43 20.37 18.25
CA ILE A 127 -31.27 20.44 19.17
C ILE A 127 -30.31 19.28 18.88
N LEU A 128 -30.83 18.07 18.67
CA LEU A 128 -30.01 16.92 18.29
C LEU A 128 -29.29 17.15 16.97
N ALA A 129 -29.98 17.71 15.97
CA ALA A 129 -29.36 18.09 14.70
C ALA A 129 -28.27 19.15 14.88
N SER A 130 -28.50 20.16 15.74
CA SER A 130 -27.49 21.18 16.05
C SER A 130 -26.24 20.59 16.71
N ILE A 131 -26.39 19.62 17.61
CA ILE A 131 -25.27 18.92 18.25
C ILE A 131 -24.43 18.17 17.20
N ILE A 132 -25.09 17.46 16.28
CA ILE A 132 -24.41 16.76 15.18
C ILE A 132 -23.68 17.77 14.28
N MET A 133 -24.35 18.85 13.85
CA MET A 133 -23.75 19.89 13.01
C MET A 133 -22.55 20.57 13.67
N SER A 134 -22.58 20.75 15.00
CA SER A 134 -21.46 21.31 15.76
C SER A 134 -20.22 20.41 15.81
N ALA A 135 -20.39 19.09 15.63
CA ALA A 135 -19.28 18.14 15.65
C ALA A 135 -18.59 17.96 14.28
N LEU A 136 -19.26 18.33 13.17
CA LEU A 136 -18.76 18.14 11.81
C LEU A 136 -17.47 18.93 11.48
N PRO A 137 -17.27 20.19 11.90
CA PRO A 137 -16.09 20.96 11.51
C PRO A 137 -14.77 20.31 11.92
N GLY A 138 -14.74 19.57 13.03
CA GLY A 138 -13.54 18.86 13.50
C GLY A 138 -13.22 17.59 12.71
N LEU A 139 -14.14 17.10 11.88
CA LEU A 139 -13.98 15.86 11.11
C LEU A 139 -13.44 16.12 9.68
N ILE A 140 -13.66 17.33 9.15
CA ILE A 140 -13.26 17.67 7.78
C ILE A 140 -11.91 18.38 7.80
N ASP A 141 -10.84 17.66 7.46
CA ASP A 141 -9.49 18.22 7.34
C ASP A 141 -9.12 18.50 5.87
N ILE A 142 -9.39 19.73 5.43
CA ILE A 142 -9.08 20.19 4.06
C ILE A 142 -7.57 20.34 3.86
N ASN A 143 -6.82 20.68 4.91
CA ASN A 143 -5.38 20.85 4.82
C ASN A 143 -4.70 19.52 4.51
N GLU A 144 -5.18 18.43 5.12
CA GLU A 144 -4.65 17.10 4.82
C GLU A 144 -5.02 16.59 3.45
N ALA A 145 -6.24 16.86 2.95
CA ALA A 145 -6.57 16.56 1.57
C ALA A 145 -5.62 17.28 0.59
N TYR A 146 -5.30 18.55 0.87
CA TYR A 146 -4.34 19.31 0.05
C TYR A 146 -2.90 18.80 0.19
N ARG A 147 -2.48 18.38 1.38
CA ARG A 147 -1.17 17.74 1.59
C ARG A 147 -1.06 16.45 0.78
N ILE A 148 -2.07 15.59 0.83
CA ILE A 148 -2.12 14.35 0.06
C ILE A 148 -2.00 14.65 -1.43
N TRP A 149 -2.74 15.65 -1.95
CA TRP A 149 -2.61 16.08 -3.34
C TRP A 149 -1.19 16.50 -3.74
N LYS A 150 -0.49 17.22 -2.86
CA LYS A 150 0.90 17.64 -3.10
C LYS A 150 1.89 16.48 -3.08
N VAL A 151 1.66 15.50 -2.22
CA VAL A 151 2.59 14.37 -2.01
C VAL A 151 2.38 13.28 -3.05
N ASP A 152 1.15 12.81 -3.22
CA ASP A 152 0.83 11.72 -4.15
C ASP A 152 -0.58 11.89 -4.76
N LYS A 153 -0.59 12.10 -6.08
CA LYS A 153 -1.83 12.30 -6.84
C LYS A 153 -2.73 11.06 -6.88
N LEU A 154 -2.15 9.86 -6.82
CA LEU A 154 -2.94 8.61 -6.83
C LEU A 154 -3.61 8.36 -5.48
N ASP A 155 -2.96 8.73 -4.38
CA ASP A 155 -3.59 8.66 -3.05
C ASP A 155 -4.71 9.70 -2.91
N PHE A 156 -4.53 10.89 -3.48
CA PHE A 156 -5.61 11.86 -3.58
C PHE A 156 -6.77 11.34 -4.44
N LEU A 157 -6.49 10.66 -5.55
CA LEU A 157 -7.52 10.05 -6.39
C LEU A 157 -8.31 8.98 -5.62
N ALA A 158 -7.64 8.17 -4.80
CA ALA A 158 -8.31 7.21 -3.92
C ALA A 158 -9.22 7.92 -2.89
N CYS A 159 -8.73 9.01 -2.27
CA CYS A 159 -9.49 9.83 -1.33
C CYS A 159 -10.73 10.47 -1.99
N LEU A 160 -10.55 11.09 -3.16
CA LEU A 160 -11.62 11.72 -3.93
C LEU A 160 -12.64 10.67 -4.41
N GLY A 161 -12.15 9.50 -4.85
CA GLY A 161 -12.98 8.37 -5.23
C GLY A 161 -13.84 7.84 -4.09
N ALA A 162 -13.27 7.74 -2.88
CA ALA A 162 -14.03 7.44 -1.67
C ALA A 162 -15.10 8.49 -1.40
N PHE A 163 -14.73 9.78 -1.39
CA PHE A 163 -15.65 10.88 -1.11
C PHE A 163 -16.84 10.91 -2.07
N ILE A 164 -16.57 10.89 -3.38
CA ILE A 164 -17.61 10.87 -4.43
C ILE A 164 -18.44 9.59 -4.35
N GLY A 165 -17.81 8.44 -4.12
CA GLY A 165 -18.51 7.16 -4.00
C GLY A 165 -19.48 7.11 -2.82
N VAL A 166 -19.09 7.65 -1.66
CA VAL A 166 -19.99 7.76 -0.50
C VAL A 166 -21.09 8.79 -0.74
N LEU A 167 -20.75 9.96 -1.32
CA LEU A 167 -21.69 11.06 -1.54
C LEU A 167 -22.84 10.70 -2.49
N PHE A 168 -22.56 9.99 -3.58
CA PHE A 168 -23.56 9.72 -4.63
C PHE A 168 -24.19 8.32 -4.56
N LYS A 169 -23.56 7.36 -3.87
CA LYS A 169 -24.03 5.96 -3.87
C LYS A 169 -24.23 5.42 -2.45
N SER A 170 -23.15 5.01 -1.80
CA SER A 170 -23.18 4.43 -0.45
C SER A 170 -21.77 4.34 0.13
N VAL A 171 -21.68 4.20 1.45
CA VAL A 171 -20.41 3.97 2.17
C VAL A 171 -19.66 2.76 1.60
N GLU A 172 -20.39 1.68 1.31
CA GLU A 172 -19.82 0.43 0.78
C GLU A 172 -19.10 0.65 -0.56
N ILE A 173 -19.74 1.41 -1.46
CA ILE A 173 -19.23 1.66 -2.81
C ILE A 173 -18.04 2.63 -2.75
N GLY A 174 -18.11 3.68 -1.92
CA GLY A 174 -16.98 4.57 -1.71
C GLY A 174 -15.74 3.86 -1.18
N LEU A 175 -15.91 2.97 -0.19
CA LEU A 175 -14.82 2.16 0.34
C LEU A 175 -14.21 1.24 -0.74
N LEU A 176 -15.06 0.54 -1.50
CA LEU A 176 -14.61 -0.36 -2.57
C LEU A 176 -13.80 0.39 -3.64
N VAL A 177 -14.24 1.59 -4.03
CA VAL A 177 -13.52 2.44 -4.98
C VAL A 177 -12.15 2.84 -4.45
N ALA A 178 -12.05 3.30 -3.21
CA ALA A 178 -10.76 3.70 -2.62
C ALA A 178 -9.78 2.53 -2.51
N VAL A 179 -10.26 1.35 -2.08
CA VAL A 179 -9.43 0.13 -2.01
C VAL A 179 -8.99 -0.30 -3.40
N ALA A 180 -9.88 -0.27 -4.40
CA ALA A 180 -9.55 -0.63 -5.76
C ALA A 180 -8.47 0.29 -6.36
N ILE A 181 -8.58 1.61 -6.17
CA ILE A 181 -7.58 2.58 -6.63
C ILE A 181 -6.23 2.34 -5.92
N SER A 182 -6.25 2.14 -4.60
CA SER A 182 -5.04 1.88 -3.82
C SER A 182 -4.34 0.58 -4.25
N PHE A 183 -5.12 -0.47 -4.50
CA PHE A 183 -4.60 -1.75 -4.98
C PHE A 183 -4.06 -1.62 -6.42
N ALA A 184 -4.77 -0.91 -7.29
CA ALA A 184 -4.31 -0.63 -8.65
C ALA A 184 -2.99 0.15 -8.64
N LYS A 185 -2.82 1.14 -7.76
CA LYS A 185 -1.54 1.86 -7.58
C LYS A 185 -0.39 0.92 -7.22
N VAL A 186 -0.59 0.05 -6.22
CA VAL A 186 0.43 -0.93 -5.81
C VAL A 186 0.79 -1.88 -6.96
N LEU A 187 -0.24 -2.34 -7.69
CA LEU A 187 -0.05 -3.24 -8.83
C LEU A 187 0.70 -2.55 -9.97
N LEU A 188 0.34 -1.32 -10.33
CA LEU A 188 1.01 -0.53 -11.37
C LEU A 188 2.48 -0.30 -11.04
N ASN A 189 2.78 0.08 -9.79
CA ASN A 189 4.16 0.26 -9.32
C ASN A 189 4.96 -1.05 -9.35
N SER A 190 4.30 -2.19 -9.13
CA SER A 190 4.94 -3.52 -9.18
C SER A 190 5.17 -4.03 -10.61
N ILE A 191 4.26 -3.71 -11.54
CA ILE A 191 4.31 -4.13 -12.95
C ILE A 191 5.33 -3.30 -13.75
N ARG A 192 5.42 -2.00 -13.48
CA ARG A 192 6.29 -1.06 -14.21
C ARG A 192 7.41 -0.52 -13.32
N PRO A 193 8.34 -1.37 -12.88
CA PRO A 193 9.48 -0.90 -12.11
C PRO A 193 10.35 0.03 -12.94
N ALA A 194 10.98 1.00 -12.27
CA ALA A 194 11.97 1.86 -12.90
C ALA A 194 13.25 1.07 -13.23
N VAL A 195 13.88 1.44 -14.33
CA VAL A 195 15.21 0.95 -14.73
C VAL A 195 16.09 2.17 -14.84
N GLU A 196 17.13 2.21 -14.02
CA GLU A 196 18.00 3.37 -13.84
C GLU A 196 19.31 3.13 -14.59
N GLN A 197 19.73 4.06 -15.44
CA GLN A 197 21.05 3.99 -16.07
C GLN A 197 22.10 4.53 -15.10
N LEU A 198 23.13 3.72 -14.83
CA LEU A 198 24.19 4.07 -13.89
C LEU A 198 25.43 4.63 -14.61
N GLY A 199 26.06 5.62 -13.99
CA GLY A 199 27.36 6.17 -14.37
C GLY A 199 28.33 6.16 -13.18
N ARG A 200 29.63 6.18 -13.47
CA ARG A 200 30.68 6.24 -12.44
C ARG A 200 30.89 7.69 -12.02
N LEU A 201 30.88 7.95 -10.72
CA LEU A 201 31.23 9.27 -10.21
C LEU A 201 32.75 9.48 -10.33
N PRO A 202 33.23 10.61 -10.89
CA PRO A 202 34.65 10.82 -11.16
C PRO A 202 35.52 10.62 -9.91
N ARG A 203 36.64 9.90 -10.08
CA ARG A 203 37.64 9.62 -9.03
C ARG A 203 37.13 8.78 -7.86
N THR A 204 36.01 8.08 -8.03
CA THR A 204 35.46 7.15 -7.04
C THR A 204 34.99 5.85 -7.70
N ASP A 205 34.68 4.86 -6.87
CA ASP A 205 34.13 3.57 -7.30
C ASP A 205 32.59 3.51 -7.16
N ILE A 206 31.96 4.67 -6.98
CA ILE A 206 30.53 4.79 -6.73
C ILE A 206 29.78 4.94 -8.06
N PHE A 207 28.75 4.12 -8.24
CA PHE A 207 27.84 4.16 -9.38
C PHE A 207 26.47 4.69 -8.95
N CYS A 208 26.07 5.78 -9.60
CA CYS A 208 24.82 6.48 -9.33
C CYS A 208 24.01 6.66 -10.61
N GLU A 209 22.71 6.88 -10.46
CA GLU A 209 21.83 7.18 -11.59
C GLU A 209 22.25 8.49 -12.26
N VAL A 210 22.40 8.47 -13.58
CA VAL A 210 22.86 9.62 -14.38
C VAL A 210 21.82 10.75 -14.40
N ASP A 211 20.53 10.41 -14.43
CA ASP A 211 19.44 11.38 -14.45
C ASP A 211 19.33 12.14 -13.12
N GLN A 212 19.60 11.47 -12.00
CA GLN A 212 19.64 12.10 -10.68
C GLN A 212 20.94 12.87 -10.43
N TYR A 213 22.06 12.36 -10.94
CA TYR A 213 23.40 12.92 -10.72
C TYR A 213 24.11 13.18 -12.05
N PRO A 214 23.94 14.38 -12.64
CA PRO A 214 24.52 14.71 -13.96
C PRO A 214 26.05 14.66 -14.02
N MET A 215 26.74 14.65 -12.87
CA MET A 215 28.19 14.48 -12.81
C MET A 215 28.65 13.02 -12.98
N ALA A 216 27.74 12.05 -12.98
CA ALA A 216 28.06 10.65 -13.20
C ALA A 216 28.39 10.39 -14.67
N VAL A 217 29.57 9.84 -14.95
CA VAL A 217 30.08 9.65 -16.31
C VAL A 217 29.77 8.23 -16.78
N LYS A 218 29.15 8.11 -17.96
CA LYS A 218 28.92 6.83 -18.63
C LYS A 218 30.25 6.27 -19.14
N THR A 219 30.43 4.96 -19.06
CA THR A 219 31.66 4.31 -19.53
C THR A 219 31.48 3.85 -20.98
N PRO A 220 32.31 4.31 -21.94
CA PRO A 220 32.14 3.97 -23.35
C PRO A 220 32.15 2.46 -23.62
N GLY A 221 31.16 1.98 -24.36
CA GLY A 221 30.96 0.57 -24.71
C GLY A 221 30.43 -0.33 -23.58
N LEU A 222 30.14 0.23 -22.40
CA LEU A 222 29.55 -0.45 -21.26
C LEU A 222 28.22 0.21 -20.89
N PHE A 223 27.15 -0.57 -20.88
CA PHE A 223 25.83 -0.09 -20.47
C PHE A 223 25.48 -0.68 -19.13
N THR A 224 25.43 0.15 -18.09
CA THR A 224 25.14 -0.29 -16.73
C THR A 224 23.72 0.12 -16.35
N LEU A 225 22.88 -0.87 -16.01
CA LEU A 225 21.49 -0.66 -15.60
C LEU A 225 21.24 -1.23 -14.21
N ARG A 226 20.50 -0.51 -13.38
CA ARG A 226 19.95 -1.03 -12.13
C ARG A 226 18.47 -1.30 -12.28
N ILE A 227 18.06 -2.50 -11.88
CA ILE A 227 16.64 -2.85 -11.81
C ILE A 227 16.09 -2.39 -10.47
N ASN A 228 15.20 -1.39 -10.48
CA ASN A 228 14.54 -0.90 -9.27
C ASN A 228 13.23 -1.69 -9.02
N SER A 229 13.37 -3.00 -8.82
CA SER A 229 12.27 -3.90 -8.49
C SER A 229 12.69 -4.91 -7.44
N SER A 230 11.86 -5.09 -6.41
CA SER A 230 12.09 -6.09 -5.34
C SER A 230 11.84 -7.53 -5.81
N LEU A 231 10.88 -7.73 -6.71
CA LEU A 231 10.48 -9.04 -7.18
C LEU A 231 10.51 -9.05 -8.70
N LEU A 232 11.22 -10.00 -9.30
CA LEU A 232 11.19 -10.23 -10.74
C LEU A 232 10.26 -11.42 -11.00
N CYS A 233 9.05 -11.12 -11.48
CA CYS A 233 7.97 -12.10 -11.60
C CYS A 233 7.22 -11.99 -12.93
N PHE A 234 6.30 -12.92 -13.18
CA PHE A 234 5.43 -12.94 -14.37
C PHE A 234 4.83 -11.56 -14.70
N ALA A 235 4.49 -10.77 -13.68
CA ALA A 235 3.83 -9.47 -13.87
C ALA A 235 4.74 -8.40 -14.48
N ASN A 236 6.06 -8.43 -14.25
CA ASN A 236 6.98 -7.36 -14.65
C ASN A 236 8.16 -7.81 -15.52
N ALA A 237 8.44 -9.11 -15.59
CA ALA A 237 9.60 -9.66 -16.28
C ALA A 237 9.65 -9.27 -17.77
N ASN A 238 8.52 -9.40 -18.49
CA ASN A 238 8.44 -9.03 -19.90
C ASN A 238 8.61 -7.52 -20.10
N PHE A 239 7.97 -6.71 -19.26
CA PHE A 239 8.10 -5.25 -19.31
C PHE A 239 9.55 -4.82 -19.09
N LEU A 240 10.24 -5.41 -18.11
CA LEU A 240 11.65 -5.14 -17.85
C LEU A 240 12.54 -5.51 -19.03
N ARG A 241 12.35 -6.69 -19.62
CA ARG A 241 13.10 -7.13 -20.80
C ARG A 241 12.93 -6.14 -21.96
N GLU A 242 11.69 -5.85 -22.34
CA GLU A 242 11.38 -4.91 -23.43
C GLU A 242 11.94 -3.52 -23.15
N ARG A 243 11.87 -3.06 -21.90
CA ARG A 243 12.41 -1.77 -21.49
C ARG A 243 13.94 -1.72 -21.61
N ILE A 244 14.64 -2.76 -21.17
CA ILE A 244 16.11 -2.87 -21.28
C ILE A 244 16.52 -2.83 -22.75
N LEU A 245 15.89 -3.64 -23.60
CA LEU A 245 16.19 -3.68 -25.04
C LEU A 245 15.92 -2.33 -25.70
N LYS A 246 14.80 -1.70 -25.38
CA LYS A 246 14.47 -0.36 -25.89
C LYS A 246 15.50 0.70 -25.50
N LEU A 247 16.00 0.65 -24.26
CA LEU A 247 17.04 1.58 -23.79
C LEU A 247 18.37 1.35 -24.54
N LEU A 248 18.73 0.10 -24.81
CA LEU A 248 19.92 -0.25 -25.59
C LEU A 248 19.83 0.29 -27.03
N THR A 249 18.70 0.08 -27.72
CA THR A 249 18.51 0.57 -29.10
C THR A 249 18.48 2.11 -29.17
N GLN A 250 17.95 2.78 -28.15
CA GLN A 250 17.94 4.25 -28.11
C GLN A 250 19.34 4.86 -27.95
N ASP A 251 20.21 4.22 -27.15
CA ASP A 251 21.60 4.66 -26.95
C ASP A 251 22.44 4.44 -28.23
N GLU A 252 22.21 3.34 -28.96
CA GLU A 252 22.86 3.10 -30.25
C GLU A 252 22.50 4.15 -31.31
N ASN A 253 21.24 4.59 -31.38
CA ASN A 253 20.78 5.55 -32.39
C ASN A 253 21.12 7.02 -32.06
N GLY A 254 21.37 7.34 -30.78
CA GLY A 254 21.73 8.70 -30.35
C GLY A 254 23.20 9.06 -30.58
N THR A 255 24.04 8.07 -30.88
CA THR A 255 25.50 8.21 -30.97
C THR A 255 25.95 8.01 -32.42
N GLU A 256 25.57 8.95 -33.31
CA GLU A 256 25.98 8.92 -34.74
C GLU A 256 27.49 9.16 -34.96
N GLU A 257 28.26 9.47 -33.91
CA GLU A 257 29.69 9.73 -34.03
C GLU A 257 30.54 8.63 -33.38
N THR A 258 31.07 7.76 -34.25
CA THR A 258 32.14 6.77 -34.06
C THR A 258 31.75 5.34 -33.65
N ALA A 259 32.15 4.38 -34.49
CA ALA A 259 32.04 2.93 -34.27
C ALA A 259 32.79 2.39 -33.02
N LYS A 260 33.44 3.25 -32.23
CA LYS A 260 34.16 2.90 -31.00
C LYS A 260 33.27 2.87 -29.75
N ASP A 261 32.10 3.50 -29.81
CA ASP A 261 31.19 3.64 -28.65
C ASP A 261 30.02 2.66 -28.65
N ARG A 262 29.98 1.72 -29.61
CA ARG A 262 28.96 0.68 -29.62
C ARG A 262 29.01 -0.13 -28.32
N VAL A 263 27.87 -0.25 -27.65
CA VAL A 263 27.75 -1.01 -26.41
C VAL A 263 28.02 -2.49 -26.70
N GLN A 264 29.05 -3.04 -26.07
CA GLN A 264 29.41 -4.46 -26.21
C GLN A 264 28.98 -5.27 -24.99
N ILE A 265 28.78 -4.63 -23.85
CA ILE A 265 28.53 -5.31 -22.57
C ILE A 265 27.40 -4.60 -21.83
N LEU A 266 26.37 -5.37 -21.45
CA LEU A 266 25.32 -4.95 -20.53
C LEU A 266 25.64 -5.45 -19.13
N ILE A 267 25.84 -4.52 -18.19
CA ILE A 267 25.97 -4.80 -16.77
C ILE A 267 24.62 -4.54 -16.10
N LEU A 268 24.05 -5.58 -15.51
CA LEU A 268 22.76 -5.55 -14.84
C LEU A 268 22.95 -5.63 -13.33
N ASP A 269 22.78 -4.50 -12.64
CA ASP A 269 22.75 -4.40 -11.19
C ASP A 269 21.42 -4.92 -10.65
N MET A 270 21.50 -6.10 -10.02
CA MET A 270 20.38 -6.84 -9.44
C MET A 270 20.30 -6.68 -7.93
N THR A 271 20.99 -5.68 -7.34
CA THR A 271 21.04 -5.45 -5.89
C THR A 271 19.65 -5.40 -5.24
N ASN A 272 18.69 -4.77 -5.91
CA ASN A 272 17.33 -4.59 -5.40
C ASN A 272 16.45 -5.83 -5.60
N VAL A 273 16.86 -6.79 -6.44
CA VAL A 273 16.06 -7.98 -6.72
C VAL A 273 16.20 -8.98 -5.59
N MET A 274 15.18 -9.04 -4.74
CA MET A 274 15.14 -9.89 -3.56
C MET A 274 14.76 -11.32 -3.91
N ASN A 275 13.87 -11.51 -4.89
CA ASN A 275 13.37 -12.82 -5.28
C ASN A 275 12.98 -12.85 -6.77
N ILE A 276 13.02 -14.04 -7.36
CA ILE A 276 12.70 -14.30 -8.78
C ILE A 276 11.79 -15.54 -8.91
N ASP A 277 10.81 -15.50 -9.81
CA ASP A 277 9.98 -16.67 -10.16
C ASP A 277 10.42 -17.33 -11.48
N THR A 278 9.75 -18.40 -11.89
CA THR A 278 10.08 -19.13 -13.11
C THR A 278 9.93 -18.28 -14.38
N SER A 279 8.91 -17.44 -14.47
CA SER A 279 8.71 -16.51 -15.59
C SER A 279 9.80 -15.45 -15.65
N GLY A 280 10.27 -14.98 -14.50
CA GLY A 280 11.37 -14.05 -14.39
C GLY A 280 12.70 -14.65 -14.87
N ILE A 281 12.96 -15.91 -14.52
CA ILE A 281 14.14 -16.63 -15.02
C ILE A 281 14.06 -16.78 -16.54
N LEU A 282 12.91 -17.20 -17.08
CA LEU A 282 12.71 -17.34 -18.51
C LEU A 282 12.94 -16.01 -19.25
N ALA A 283 12.44 -14.90 -18.72
CA ALA A 283 12.67 -13.58 -19.32
C ALA A 283 14.15 -13.18 -19.31
N LEU A 284 14.92 -13.55 -18.28
CA LEU A 284 16.37 -13.34 -18.26
C LEU A 284 17.11 -14.25 -19.24
N GLU A 285 16.64 -15.49 -19.43
CA GLU A 285 17.17 -16.41 -20.45
C GLU A 285 16.95 -15.88 -21.88
N GLU A 286 15.74 -15.38 -22.14
CA GLU A 286 15.40 -14.76 -23.42
C GLU A 286 16.22 -13.48 -23.63
N LEU A 287 16.32 -12.61 -22.61
CA LEU A 287 17.17 -11.41 -22.66
C LEU A 287 18.64 -11.78 -22.97
N HIS A 288 19.18 -12.80 -22.30
CA HIS A 288 20.55 -13.27 -22.57
C HIS A 288 20.71 -13.73 -24.03
N THR A 289 19.77 -14.52 -24.54
CA THR A 289 19.80 -15.05 -25.91
C THR A 289 19.73 -13.92 -26.94
N GLU A 290 18.87 -12.93 -26.71
CA GLU A 290 18.74 -11.76 -27.57
C GLU A 290 20.02 -10.90 -27.54
N LEU A 291 20.61 -10.67 -26.37
CA LEU A 291 21.88 -9.92 -26.26
C LEU A 291 23.03 -10.63 -26.99
N VAL A 292 23.14 -11.96 -26.85
CA VAL A 292 24.13 -12.75 -27.58
C VAL A 292 23.93 -12.65 -29.09
N SER A 293 22.68 -12.63 -29.56
CA SER A 293 22.37 -12.44 -30.99
C SER A 293 22.79 -11.07 -31.53
N LEU A 294 22.83 -10.05 -30.65
CA LEU A 294 23.33 -8.70 -30.95
C LEU A 294 24.85 -8.58 -30.79
N GLY A 295 25.55 -9.66 -30.43
CA GLY A 295 26.99 -9.64 -30.16
C GLY A 295 27.36 -8.98 -28.83
N MET A 296 26.40 -8.86 -27.91
CA MET A 296 26.59 -8.26 -26.59
C MET A 296 26.74 -9.31 -25.50
N LYS A 297 27.57 -9.05 -24.48
CA LYS A 297 27.70 -9.89 -23.28
C LYS A 297 26.82 -9.36 -22.15
N LEU A 298 26.06 -10.25 -21.50
CA LEU A 298 25.33 -9.96 -20.27
C LEU A 298 26.20 -10.25 -19.05
N VAL A 299 26.25 -9.30 -18.11
CA VAL A 299 26.92 -9.43 -16.81
C VAL A 299 25.92 -9.07 -15.72
N MET A 300 25.81 -9.91 -14.69
CA MET A 300 24.92 -9.68 -13.54
C MET A 300 25.73 -9.33 -12.30
N VAL A 301 25.23 -8.38 -11.51
CA VAL A 301 25.92 -7.85 -10.33
C VAL A 301 25.05 -7.98 -9.09
N ASN A 302 25.68 -8.34 -7.96
CA ASN A 302 25.11 -8.35 -6.61
C ASN A 302 23.80 -9.18 -6.48
N LEU A 303 23.81 -10.40 -7.01
CA LEU A 303 22.67 -11.31 -6.89
C LEU A 303 22.49 -11.76 -5.45
N ARG A 304 21.27 -11.58 -4.90
CA ARG A 304 20.92 -12.10 -3.56
C ARG A 304 20.94 -13.63 -3.56
N TRP A 305 21.19 -14.23 -2.39
CA TRP A 305 21.25 -15.69 -2.20
C TRP A 305 20.05 -16.44 -2.80
N GLN A 306 18.83 -15.95 -2.58
CA GLN A 306 17.63 -16.62 -3.10
C GLN A 306 17.56 -16.58 -4.63
N VAL A 307 18.02 -15.50 -5.24
CA VAL A 307 18.06 -15.32 -6.70
C VAL A 307 19.14 -16.22 -7.29
N ILE A 308 20.37 -16.17 -6.79
CA ILE A 308 21.47 -16.99 -7.33
C ILE A 308 21.19 -18.49 -7.18
N HIS A 309 20.55 -18.93 -6.09
CA HIS A 309 20.17 -20.33 -5.90
C HIS A 309 19.20 -20.79 -6.99
N LYS A 310 18.15 -20.00 -7.27
CA LYS A 310 17.18 -20.31 -8.33
C LYS A 310 17.79 -20.26 -9.72
N LEU A 311 18.67 -19.28 -9.98
CA LEU A 311 19.38 -19.17 -11.25
C LEU A 311 20.31 -20.37 -11.51
N LYS A 312 20.99 -20.88 -10.47
CA LYS A 312 21.80 -22.10 -10.57
C LYS A 312 20.93 -23.33 -10.87
N LEU A 313 19.80 -23.49 -10.21
CA LEU A 313 18.86 -24.59 -10.49
C LEU A 313 18.33 -24.55 -11.92
N SER A 314 18.12 -23.35 -12.47
CA SER A 314 17.71 -23.17 -13.88
C SER A 314 18.84 -23.32 -14.91
N LYS A 315 20.09 -23.51 -14.48
CA LYS A 315 21.31 -23.53 -15.32
C LYS A 315 21.60 -22.23 -16.08
N LEU A 316 20.92 -21.12 -15.77
CA LEU A 316 21.21 -19.82 -16.38
C LEU A 316 22.61 -19.31 -16.03
N VAL A 317 23.07 -19.55 -14.80
CA VAL A 317 24.44 -19.19 -14.39
C VAL A 317 25.49 -19.90 -15.24
N GLU A 318 25.24 -21.17 -15.62
CA GLU A 318 26.14 -21.94 -16.48
C GLU A 318 26.15 -21.41 -17.92
N LYS A 319 24.98 -20.96 -18.43
CA LYS A 319 24.84 -20.35 -19.76
C LYS A 319 25.55 -19.00 -19.88
N ILE A 320 25.45 -18.15 -18.85
CA ILE A 320 26.12 -16.84 -18.79
C ILE A 320 27.64 -17.00 -18.61
N GLY A 321 28.06 -18.07 -17.93
CA GLY A 321 29.44 -18.33 -17.56
C GLY A 321 29.82 -17.72 -16.22
N ALA A 322 30.79 -18.33 -15.54
CA ALA A 322 31.26 -17.89 -14.22
C ALA A 322 31.80 -16.45 -14.23
N ASP A 323 32.38 -16.02 -15.36
CA ASP A 323 32.95 -14.69 -15.58
C ASP A 323 31.90 -13.60 -15.86
N GLY A 324 30.61 -13.93 -15.75
CA GLY A 324 29.50 -13.01 -15.95
C GLY A 324 28.77 -12.61 -14.65
N ILE A 325 29.25 -13.04 -13.48
CA ILE A 325 28.63 -12.71 -12.19
C ILE A 325 29.66 -12.05 -11.27
N PHE A 326 29.34 -10.85 -10.79
CA PHE A 326 30.20 -10.08 -9.90
C PHE A 326 29.47 -9.64 -8.64
N LEU A 327 30.23 -9.32 -7.60
CA LEU A 327 29.67 -8.80 -6.35
C LEU A 327 29.35 -7.31 -6.46
N THR A 328 30.26 -6.53 -7.04
CA THR A 328 30.11 -5.06 -7.17
C THR A 328 30.12 -4.59 -8.62
N VAL A 329 29.48 -3.43 -8.86
CA VAL A 329 29.43 -2.83 -10.20
C VAL A 329 30.81 -2.37 -10.65
N ALA A 330 31.61 -1.83 -9.73
CA ALA A 330 32.98 -1.40 -10.00
C ALA A 330 33.86 -2.56 -10.48
N GLU A 331 33.85 -3.70 -9.77
CA GLU A 331 34.58 -4.90 -10.19
C GLU A 331 34.14 -5.39 -11.57
N ALA A 332 32.82 -5.40 -11.83
CA ALA A 332 32.29 -5.81 -13.13
C ALA A 332 32.78 -4.89 -14.26
N VAL A 333 32.75 -3.57 -14.05
CA VAL A 333 33.21 -2.57 -15.02
C VAL A 333 34.70 -2.71 -15.26
N ASP A 334 35.52 -2.78 -14.20
CA ASP A 334 36.98 -2.85 -14.32
C ASP A 334 37.42 -4.17 -15.00
N ALA A 335 36.79 -5.30 -14.67
CA ALA A 335 37.04 -6.58 -15.33
C ALA A 335 36.66 -6.56 -16.81
N CYS A 336 35.54 -5.93 -17.16
CA CYS A 336 35.10 -5.81 -18.54
C CYS A 336 36.00 -4.87 -19.37
N LEU A 337 36.48 -3.78 -18.76
CA LEU A 337 37.44 -2.87 -19.39
C LEU A 337 38.78 -3.57 -19.65
N ALA A 338 39.28 -4.36 -18.70
CA ALA A 338 40.51 -5.14 -18.87
C ALA A 338 40.39 -6.15 -20.03
N SER A 339 39.24 -6.83 -20.14
CA SER A 339 38.97 -7.75 -21.25
C SER A 339 38.93 -7.04 -22.61
N LYS A 340 38.30 -5.86 -22.69
CA LYS A 340 38.24 -5.05 -23.92
C LYS A 340 39.63 -4.57 -24.36
N LEU A 341 40.48 -4.19 -23.41
CA LEU A 341 41.88 -3.81 -23.68
C LEU A 341 42.73 -4.99 -24.17
N ALA A 342 42.50 -6.20 -23.64
CA ALA A 342 43.21 -7.40 -24.10
C ALA A 342 42.84 -7.78 -25.55
N ILE A 343 41.57 -7.61 -25.93
CA ILE A 343 41.07 -7.91 -27.29
C ILE A 343 41.59 -6.89 -28.33
N ASN A 344 41.74 -5.62 -27.96
CA ASN A 344 42.24 -4.58 -28.88
C ASN A 344 43.77 -4.56 -29.06
N ASN A 345 44.52 -5.29 -28.24
CA ASN A 345 45.99 -5.39 -28.30
C ASN A 345 46.49 -6.67 -28.99
N LEU A 346 45.58 -7.46 -29.58
CA LEU A 346 45.82 -8.66 -30.39
C LEU A 346 45.53 -8.37 -31.87
#